data_AF-A0A9D0W236-F1
#
_entry.id   AF-A0A9D0W236-F1
#
_cell.length_a   1.000
_cell.length_b   1.000
_cell.length_c   1.000
_cell.angle_alpha   90.00
_cell.angle_beta   90.00
_cell.angle_gamma   90.00
#
_symmetry.space_group_name_H-M   'P 1'
#
loop_
_entity.id
_entity.type
_entity.pdbx_description
1 polymer ?
#
loop_
_entity_poly.entity_id
_entity_poly.type
_entity_poly.pdbx_seq_one_letter_code
_entity_poly.pdbx_strand_id
1 'polypeptide(L)'
;ALDENTRMIILTGYASIATAVEAIKLGVVHYLTKPADADEILAALHKDEADTGVPVADAPLSVRRLEWEHLQKVLAEAGGNVSEAARRLRMHRRTLQRKLAKRPVRE
;
A
#
# COMPACT_ATOMS: atom_id res chain seq x y z
N ALA A 1 -5.49 -24.22 -11.82
CA ALA A 1 -5.72 -22.81 -12.17
C ALA A 1 -6.78 -22.27 -11.22
N LEU A 2 -6.74 -20.98 -10.88
CA LEU A 2 -7.85 -20.35 -10.14
C LEU A 2 -9.09 -20.30 -11.07
N ASP A 3 -10.28 -20.43 -10.50
CA ASP A 3 -11.55 -20.28 -11.23
C ASP A 3 -11.69 -18.83 -11.72
N GLU A 4 -12.18 -18.61 -12.93
CA GLU A 4 -12.43 -17.28 -13.52
C GLU A 4 -13.44 -16.47 -12.68
N ASN A 5 -14.31 -17.15 -11.92
CA ASN A 5 -15.22 -16.49 -10.98
C ASN A 5 -14.60 -16.12 -9.63
N THR A 6 -13.30 -16.38 -9.42
CA THR A 6 -12.63 -16.06 -8.15
C THR A 6 -12.40 -14.55 -8.02
N ARG A 7 -13.16 -13.91 -7.12
CA ARG A 7 -12.97 -12.49 -6.79
C ARG A 7 -11.74 -12.31 -5.89
N MET A 8 -10.85 -11.40 -6.27
CA MET A 8 -9.63 -11.11 -5.53
C MET A 8 -9.60 -9.65 -5.09
N ILE A 9 -9.27 -9.41 -3.82
CA ILE A 9 -8.98 -8.10 -3.27
C ILE A 9 -7.52 -8.04 -2.80
N ILE A 10 -6.91 -6.85 -2.83
CA ILE A 10 -5.60 -6.62 -2.21
C ILE A 10 -5.79 -5.89 -0.90
N LEU A 11 -5.14 -6.37 0.16
CA LEU A 11 -5.08 -5.69 1.46
C LEU A 11 -3.63 -5.41 1.85
N THR A 12 -3.21 -4.16 1.85
CA THR A 12 -1.81 -3.77 2.08
C THR A 12 -1.62 -2.72 3.16
N GLY A 13 -0.51 -2.77 3.88
CA GLY A 13 -0.07 -1.67 4.77
C GLY A 13 0.69 -0.56 4.04
N TYR A 14 1.03 -0.75 2.77
CA TYR A 14 1.81 0.16 1.93
C TYR A 14 1.08 0.39 0.62
N ALA A 15 0.05 1.22 0.68
CA ALA A 15 -0.79 1.54 -0.45
C ALA A 15 -0.20 2.69 -1.26
N SER A 16 -0.14 2.53 -2.58
CA SER A 16 0.17 3.61 -3.50
C SER A 16 -0.79 3.58 -4.68
N ILE A 17 -0.99 4.74 -5.32
CA ILE A 17 -1.81 4.83 -6.54
C ILE A 17 -1.26 3.89 -7.63
N ALA A 18 0.06 3.85 -7.81
CA ALA A 18 0.70 3.01 -8.83
C ALA A 18 0.37 1.52 -8.64
N THR A 19 0.53 1.01 -7.42
CA THR A 19 0.23 -0.40 -7.10
C THR A 19 -1.26 -0.72 -7.12
N ALA A 20 -2.11 0.27 -6.80
CA ALA A 20 -3.56 0.10 -6.91
C ALA A 20 -3.98 -0.02 -8.38
N VAL A 21 -3.48 0.87 -9.26
CA VAL A 21 -3.74 0.81 -10.70
C VAL A 21 -3.25 -0.51 -11.29
N GLU A 22 -2.06 -0.97 -10.93
CA GLU A 22 -1.53 -2.26 -11.37
C GLU A 22 -2.42 -3.43 -10.92
N ALA A 23 -2.86 -3.43 -9.67
CA ALA A 23 -3.77 -4.46 -9.16
C ALA A 23 -5.08 -4.53 -9.94
N ILE A 24 -5.72 -3.37 -10.17
CA ILE A 24 -6.98 -3.31 -10.94
C ILE A 24 -6.76 -3.82 -12.37
N LYS A 25 -5.63 -3.47 -13.01
CA LYS A 25 -5.27 -3.99 -14.35
C LYS A 25 -5.10 -5.51 -14.38
N LEU A 26 -4.72 -6.12 -13.26
CA LEU A 26 -4.58 -7.58 -13.11
C LEU A 26 -5.90 -8.27 -12.74
N GLY A 27 -7.03 -7.55 -12.70
CA GLY A 27 -8.35 -8.12 -12.42
C GLY A 27 -8.73 -8.20 -10.94
N VAL A 28 -7.99 -7.51 -10.07
CA VAL A 28 -8.37 -7.35 -8.66
C VAL A 28 -9.61 -6.47 -8.58
N VAL A 29 -10.64 -6.90 -7.85
CA VAL A 29 -11.91 -6.16 -7.73
C VAL A 29 -11.82 -4.97 -6.78
N HIS A 30 -10.93 -5.04 -5.78
CA HIS A 30 -10.73 -3.93 -4.84
C HIS A 30 -9.33 -3.90 -4.24
N TYR A 31 -8.85 -2.68 -3.96
CA TYR A 31 -7.58 -2.41 -3.29
C TYR A 31 -7.85 -1.70 -1.95
N LEU A 32 -7.51 -2.34 -0.84
CA LEU A 32 -7.73 -1.88 0.52
C LEU A 32 -6.42 -1.64 1.26
N THR A 33 -6.45 -0.70 2.19
CA THR A 33 -5.31 -0.36 3.04
C THR A 33 -5.53 -0.83 4.46
N LYS A 34 -4.52 -1.42 5.11
CA LYS A 34 -4.59 -1.78 6.53
C LYS A 34 -4.50 -0.52 7.41
N PRO A 35 -5.23 -0.46 8.55
CA PRO A 35 -6.15 -1.48 9.04
C PRO A 35 -7.47 -1.46 8.29
N ALA A 36 -8.02 -2.64 8.02
CA ALA A 36 -9.38 -2.84 7.52
C ALA A 36 -10.02 -3.94 8.39
N ASP A 37 -11.30 -3.77 8.71
CA ASP A 37 -12.07 -4.78 9.46
C ASP A 37 -12.71 -5.82 8.52
N ALA A 38 -13.35 -6.83 9.10
CA ALA A 38 -13.95 -7.92 8.32
C ALA A 38 -15.13 -7.42 7.46
N ASP A 39 -15.89 -6.45 7.95
CA ASP A 39 -17.06 -5.92 7.26
C ASP A 39 -16.65 -5.09 6.04
N GLU A 40 -15.61 -4.27 6.16
CA GLU A 40 -14.99 -3.53 5.05
C GLU A 40 -14.46 -4.48 3.96
N ILE A 41 -13.82 -5.58 4.36
CA ILE A 41 -13.30 -6.59 3.45
C ILE A 41 -14.45 -7.30 2.70
N LEU A 42 -15.51 -7.69 3.41
CA LEU A 42 -16.68 -8.34 2.82
C LEU A 42 -17.44 -7.40 1.88
N ALA A 43 -17.62 -6.14 2.27
CA ALA A 43 -18.24 -5.12 1.43
C ALA A 43 -17.45 -4.90 0.13
N ALA A 44 -16.12 -4.83 0.22
CA ALA A 44 -15.25 -4.70 -0.94
C ALA A 44 -15.30 -5.92 -1.89
N LEU A 45 -15.51 -7.12 -1.34
CA LEU A 45 -15.68 -8.35 -2.11
C LEU A 45 -17.02 -8.44 -2.82
N HIS A 46 -18.06 -7.73 -2.36
CA HIS A 46 -19.41 -7.78 -2.94
C HIS A 46 -19.73 -6.56 -3.83
N LYS A 47 -18.82 -5.59 -3.91
CA LYS A 47 -19.00 -4.37 -4.72
C LYS A 47 -18.83 -4.71 -6.20
N ASP A 48 -19.95 -4.86 -6.92
CA ASP A 48 -19.97 -5.30 -8.32
C ASP A 48 -19.63 -4.19 -9.32
N GLU A 49 -19.79 -2.92 -8.93
CA GLU A 49 -19.47 -1.77 -9.77
C GLU A 49 -18.38 -0.90 -9.13
N ALA A 50 -17.41 -0.52 -9.97
CA ALA A 50 -16.50 0.56 -9.64
C ALA A 50 -17.31 1.86 -9.56
N ASP A 51 -17.55 2.32 -8.34
CA ASP A 51 -18.18 3.61 -8.09
C ASP A 51 -17.27 4.73 -8.63
N THR A 52 -17.58 5.19 -9.83
CA THR A 52 -16.87 6.29 -10.51
C THR A 52 -17.12 7.64 -9.86
N GLY A 53 -18.04 7.70 -8.88
CA GLY A 53 -18.38 8.90 -8.12
C GLY A 53 -17.49 9.15 -6.90
N VAL A 54 -16.55 8.26 -6.57
CA VAL A 54 -15.64 8.47 -5.44
C VAL A 54 -14.71 9.65 -5.76
N PRO A 55 -14.80 10.78 -5.03
CA PRO A 55 -13.90 11.89 -5.23
C PRO A 55 -12.48 11.43 -4.89
N VAL A 56 -11.56 11.54 -5.87
CA VAL A 56 -10.14 11.41 -5.61
C VAL A 56 -9.76 12.56 -4.69
N ALA A 57 -9.25 12.25 -3.50
CA ALA A 57 -8.88 13.28 -2.52
C ALA A 57 -7.94 14.33 -3.16
N ASP A 58 -8.39 15.59 -3.20
CA ASP A 58 -7.68 16.71 -3.83
C ASP A 58 -6.38 17.11 -3.11
N ALA A 59 -6.17 16.62 -1.88
CA ALA A 59 -4.99 16.93 -1.10
C ALA A 59 -3.83 15.98 -1.46
N PRO A 60 -2.68 16.51 -1.96
CA PRO A 60 -1.50 15.68 -2.17
C PRO A 60 -1.03 15.07 -0.85
N LEU A 61 -0.58 13.81 -0.92
CA LEU A 61 -0.03 13.10 0.26
C LEU A 61 1.09 13.94 0.90
N SER A 62 1.11 13.98 2.24
CA SER A 62 2.17 14.70 2.95
C SER A 62 3.56 14.12 2.60
N VAL A 63 4.57 14.98 2.50
CA VAL A 63 5.95 14.59 2.16
C VAL A 63 6.48 13.50 3.09
N ARG A 64 6.10 13.54 4.38
CA ARG A 64 6.46 12.49 5.35
C ARG A 64 5.84 11.15 5.02
N ARG A 65 4.60 11.11 4.53
CA ARG A 65 3.93 9.88 4.13
C ARG A 65 4.57 9.28 2.88
N LEU A 66 4.88 10.11 1.88
CA LEU A 66 5.59 9.66 0.69
C LEU A 66 6.99 9.13 1.01
N GLU A 67 7.74 9.84 1.85
CA GLU A 67 9.02 9.36 2.36
C GLU A 67 8.85 7.99 3.01
N TRP A 68 7.83 7.84 3.85
CA TRP A 68 7.62 6.62 4.58
C TRP A 68 7.29 5.40 3.71
N GLU A 69 6.39 5.59 2.76
CA GLU A 69 6.02 4.57 1.78
C GLU A 69 7.24 4.17 0.93
N HIS A 70 8.10 5.12 0.54
CA HIS A 70 9.33 4.81 -0.19
C HIS A 70 10.32 3.96 0.64
N LEU A 71 10.54 4.31 1.91
CA LEU A 71 11.43 3.53 2.79
C LEU A 71 10.94 2.09 2.96
N GLN A 72 9.63 1.91 3.07
CA GLN A 72 9.01 0.59 3.21
C GLN A 72 9.07 -0.23 1.93
N LYS A 73 8.88 0.40 0.77
CA LYS A 73 9.06 -0.26 -0.54
C LYS A 73 10.47 -0.83 -0.68
N VAL A 74 11.50 -0.02 -0.41
CA VAL A 74 12.90 -0.48 -0.53
C VAL A 74 13.23 -1.55 0.52
N LEU A 75 12.64 -1.49 1.71
CA LEU A 75 12.79 -2.55 2.72
C LEU A 75 12.17 -3.88 2.26
N ALA A 76 10.99 -3.84 1.63
CA ALA A 76 10.33 -5.01 1.08
C ALA A 76 11.11 -5.63 -0.08
N GLU A 77 11.62 -4.81 -1.01
CA GLU A 77 12.52 -5.25 -2.10
C GLU A 77 13.85 -5.83 -1.61
N ALA A 78 14.25 -5.51 -0.38
CA ALA A 78 15.40 -6.08 0.31
C ALA A 78 15.05 -7.31 1.17
N GLY A 79 13.82 -7.82 1.10
CA GLY A 79 13.35 -8.96 1.88
C GLY A 79 13.32 -8.71 3.39
N GLY A 80 13.14 -7.45 3.82
CA GLY A 80 13.19 -7.07 5.23
C GLY A 80 14.60 -6.82 5.78
N ASN A 81 15.65 -6.92 4.96
CA ASN A 81 17.02 -6.65 5.40
C ASN A 81 17.29 -5.13 5.48
N VAL A 82 17.21 -4.60 6.71
CA VAL A 82 17.42 -3.16 6.99
C VAL A 82 18.79 -2.67 6.54
N SER A 83 19.84 -3.49 6.64
CA SER A 83 21.20 -3.08 6.25
C SER A 83 21.31 -2.92 4.73
N GLU A 84 20.71 -3.83 3.97
CA GLU A 84 20.66 -3.77 2.51
C GLU A 84 19.81 -2.61 2.01
N ALA A 85 18.61 -2.43 2.59
CA ALA A 85 17.74 -1.30 2.27
C ALA A 85 18.44 0.05 2.54
N ALA A 86 19.18 0.16 3.66
CA ALA A 86 19.93 1.36 3.99
C ALA A 86 21.05 1.67 2.98
N ARG A 87 21.75 0.63 2.47
CA ARG A 87 22.74 0.79 1.39
C ARG A 87 22.09 1.29 0.11
N ARG A 88 20.97 0.71 -0.32
CA ARG A 88 20.22 1.14 -1.51
C ARG A 88 19.76 2.60 -1.40
N LEU A 89 19.30 2.98 -0.21
CA LEU A 89 18.86 4.35 0.10
C LEU A 89 20.02 5.32 0.40
N ARG A 90 21.28 4.88 0.32
CA ARG A 90 22.49 5.67 0.65
C ARG A 90 22.40 6.38 2.01
N MET A 91 21.85 5.71 3.02
CA MET A 91 21.75 6.26 4.37
C MET A 91 22.24 5.29 5.43
N HIS A 92 22.55 5.81 6.62
CA HIS A 92 22.97 4.97 7.72
C HIS A 92 21.82 4.08 8.23
N ARG A 93 22.09 2.82 8.55
CA ARG A 93 21.11 1.85 9.07
C ARG A 93 20.28 2.42 10.24
N ARG A 94 20.93 3.12 11.18
CA ARG A 94 20.26 3.74 12.35
C ARG A 94 19.30 4.87 11.94
N THR A 95 19.61 5.60 10.86
CA THR A 95 18.73 6.64 10.31
C THR A 95 17.50 6.03 9.68
N LEU A 96 17.67 4.96 8.89
CA LEU A 96 16.56 4.21 8.31
C LEU A 96 15.64 3.66 9.40
N GLN A 97 16.18 2.99 10.42
CA GLN A 97 15.40 2.47 11.55
C GLN A 97 14.62 3.57 12.28
N ARG A 98 15.24 4.72 12.53
CA ARG A 98 14.58 5.85 13.20
C ARG A 98 13.44 6.42 12.35
N LYS A 99 13.64 6.55 11.04
CA LYS A 99 12.56 6.95 10.12
C LYS A 99 11.48 5.88 10.06
N LEU A 100 11.85 4.59 10.15
CA LEU A 100 10.89 3.49 10.18
C LEU A 100 10.02 3.40 11.44
N ALA A 101 10.54 3.82 12.58
CA ALA A 101 9.76 3.87 13.82
C ALA A 101 8.69 4.98 13.83
N LYS A 102 8.86 6.03 13.02
CA LYS A 102 7.92 7.17 12.96
C LYS A 102 6.84 6.90 11.92
N ARG A 103 5.85 6.08 12.28
CA ARG A 103 4.67 5.86 11.44
C ARG A 103 3.97 7.21 11.20
N PRO A 104 3.73 7.63 9.95
CA PRO A 104 2.99 8.85 9.67
C PRO A 104 1.58 8.69 10.21
N VAL A 105 1.09 9.74 10.85
CA VAL A 105 -0.28 9.81 11.35
C VAL A 105 -1.21 9.78 10.13
N ARG A 106 -2.34 9.06 10.23
CA ARG A 106 -3.46 9.25 9.28
C ARG A 106 -3.93 10.69 9.50
N GLU A 107 -3.52 11.61 8.62
CA GLU A 107 -4.25 12.87 8.44
C GLU A 107 -5.67 12.56 7.99
#